data_AF-A0A1G5CZN5-F1
#
_entry.id   AF-A0A1G5CZN5-F1
#
_cell.length_a   1.000
_cell.length_b   1.000
_cell.length_c   1.000
_cell.angle_alpha   90.00
_cell.angle_beta   90.00
_cell.angle_gamma   90.00
#
_symmetry.space_group_name_H-M   'P 1'
#
loop_
_entity.id
_entity.type
_entity.pdbx_description
1 polymer ?
#
loop_
_entity_poly.entity_id
_entity_poly.type
_entity_poly.pdbx_seq_one_letter_code
_entity_poly.pdbx_strand_id
1 'polypeptide(L)'
;MKKITLSIIFLMSATILGCTPITNTRQALSDDSSTSIACKAATDQLKDGLPQNVTIAPDSYEDAYSEVLDRCFFALKNPERINDFSSNCYNDCWMRVYVKEQDDIGSPLDYAGYEFIDLNNDGIKELLVGNLSDDNKLDKMIYAVYSLQHNIPKELAESYDYHSFSGKNYVYLCTGNKLITEKSYKPTGNKAKEVFKLSISENGLSTEIIDGYTAEKNNDGTFTYKKIDASENETIILESEWKKAVSEYESQKIQPDLIPFSQYVPKNSEGYYDDGDGDDFHEDQWIFGKGFSSWKEGYMACVNDNSYISGDSYSLINIDDDDIPELVTAYIIFSYHDGIVTAFSHFDTSSGWSYIEKQGLIFIDGGRQGIYYDLVYSLSEGKWKCIFSGNECANDPYNWDDFHYSIDGIEIDKQSYYEKLNEIYNQNSSTQSSSQAYYDNKEEILEYLSH
;
A
#
# COMPACT_ATOMS: atom_id res chain seq x y z
N MET A 1 52.32 -3.10 -35.08
CA MET A 1 53.76 -3.48 -35.13
C MET A 1 54.40 -2.98 -33.83
N LYS A 2 55.14 -3.86 -33.15
CA LYS A 2 55.93 -3.67 -31.90
C LYS A 2 55.22 -3.62 -30.54
N LYS A 3 55.43 -4.74 -29.82
CA LYS A 3 55.39 -5.00 -28.38
C LYS A 3 56.41 -4.14 -27.61
N ILE A 4 56.10 -3.78 -26.36
CA ILE A 4 57.01 -3.63 -25.21
C ILE A 4 56.18 -3.97 -23.95
N THR A 5 56.31 -5.10 -23.24
CA THR A 5 57.32 -5.61 -22.28
C THR A 5 56.83 -5.50 -20.82
N LEU A 6 56.87 -6.68 -20.19
CA LEU A 6 56.53 -7.14 -18.84
C LEU A 6 57.53 -6.66 -17.74
N SER A 7 57.10 -6.57 -16.47
CA SER A 7 57.80 -7.00 -15.21
C SER A 7 57.05 -6.45 -13.98
N ILE A 8 56.37 -7.23 -13.13
CA ILE A 8 56.82 -8.09 -11.99
C ILE A 8 57.46 -7.32 -10.82
N ILE A 9 56.88 -7.46 -9.60
CA ILE A 9 57.44 -7.71 -8.24
C ILE A 9 56.26 -7.56 -7.24
N PHE A 10 55.66 -8.60 -6.64
CA PHE A 10 56.03 -9.45 -5.48
C PHE A 10 56.18 -8.73 -4.13
N LEU A 11 55.24 -8.95 -3.19
CA LEU A 11 55.56 -9.26 -1.78
C LEU A 11 54.36 -9.91 -1.05
N MET A 12 54.48 -11.21 -0.77
CA MET A 12 53.82 -11.88 0.36
C MET A 12 54.64 -11.64 1.63
N SER A 13 54.01 -11.64 2.80
CA SER A 13 54.46 -12.44 3.96
C SER A 13 53.40 -12.47 5.07
N ALA A 14 53.07 -13.68 5.50
CA ALA A 14 52.34 -14.02 6.72
C ALA A 14 53.33 -14.29 7.88
N THR A 15 52.91 -14.13 9.14
CA THR A 15 52.94 -15.15 10.24
C THR A 15 52.65 -14.51 11.63
N ILE A 16 51.57 -14.89 12.33
CA ILE A 16 51.40 -15.78 13.54
C ILE A 16 52.34 -15.57 14.75
N LEU A 17 51.77 -15.32 15.96
CA LEU A 17 51.87 -16.06 17.25
C LEU A 17 51.93 -15.22 18.56
N GLY A 18 51.20 -15.67 19.59
CA GLY A 18 51.52 -15.52 21.03
C GLY A 18 50.44 -14.82 21.89
N CYS A 19 49.52 -15.51 22.58
CA CYS A 19 49.62 -16.19 23.90
C CYS A 19 49.33 -15.33 25.15
N THR A 20 48.06 -15.37 25.60
CA THR A 20 47.52 -15.67 26.96
C THR A 20 47.99 -14.84 28.21
N PRO A 21 47.45 -15.06 29.44
CA PRO A 21 46.51 -14.15 30.10
C PRO A 21 47.00 -13.63 31.47
N ILE A 22 46.27 -12.69 32.09
CA ILE A 22 46.49 -12.33 33.50
C ILE A 22 45.19 -12.54 34.28
N THR A 23 45.27 -13.45 35.25
CA THR A 23 44.38 -13.54 36.42
C THR A 23 45.18 -13.09 37.65
N ASN A 24 44.54 -12.38 38.58
CA ASN A 24 44.89 -12.42 40.00
C ASN A 24 43.73 -11.95 40.92
N THR A 25 42.97 -12.95 41.36
CA THR A 25 42.52 -13.32 42.72
C THR A 25 42.66 -12.39 43.95
N ARG A 26 41.59 -12.41 44.79
CA ARG A 26 41.45 -12.41 46.28
C ARG A 26 40.54 -11.27 46.82
N GLN A 27 39.64 -11.42 47.81
CA GLN A 27 39.25 -12.51 48.71
C GLN A 27 38.06 -12.05 49.61
N ALA A 28 36.97 -12.84 49.62
CA ALA A 28 36.08 -13.30 50.72
C ALA A 28 35.56 -12.41 51.90
N LEU A 29 34.23 -12.55 52.11
CA LEU A 29 33.41 -12.67 53.35
C LEU A 29 32.91 -11.43 54.11
N SER A 30 31.58 -11.20 54.10
CA SER A 30 30.69 -11.40 55.26
C SER A 30 29.21 -11.16 54.89
N ASP A 31 28.34 -11.91 55.56
CA ASP A 31 26.88 -11.98 55.43
C ASP A 31 26.17 -10.63 55.65
N ASP A 32 25.09 -10.35 54.91
CA ASP A 32 23.77 -10.29 55.53
C ASP A 32 22.62 -10.38 54.50
N SER A 33 21.53 -10.91 55.01
CA SER A 33 20.28 -11.31 54.41
C SER A 33 19.42 -10.17 53.84
N SER A 34 18.50 -10.57 52.95
CA SER A 34 17.33 -9.82 52.44
C SER A 34 17.59 -8.75 51.37
N THR A 35 17.42 -9.13 50.09
CA THR A 35 16.74 -8.40 48.99
C THR A 35 17.26 -8.87 47.62
N SER A 36 16.73 -9.95 47.05
CA SER A 36 16.87 -10.18 45.59
C SER A 36 15.84 -11.15 44.96
N ILE A 37 14.70 -11.37 45.62
CA ILE A 37 13.59 -12.14 45.02
C ILE A 37 12.85 -11.31 43.92
N ALA A 38 13.19 -10.03 43.73
CA ALA A 38 12.50 -9.15 42.78
C ALA A 38 13.08 -9.10 41.35
N CYS A 39 14.21 -9.74 41.04
CA CYS A 39 14.85 -9.65 39.71
C CYS A 39 14.80 -10.92 38.86
N LYS A 40 13.88 -11.85 39.15
CA LYS A 40 13.69 -13.07 38.34
C LYS A 40 12.27 -13.29 37.83
N ALA A 41 11.34 -12.40 38.17
CA ALA A 41 9.97 -12.39 37.63
C ALA A 41 9.82 -11.42 36.43
N ALA A 42 10.81 -10.56 36.17
CA ALA A 42 10.74 -9.56 35.10
C ALA A 42 11.33 -10.05 33.76
N THR A 43 11.98 -11.22 33.72
CA THR A 43 12.65 -11.72 32.50
C THR A 43 11.85 -12.82 31.78
N ASP A 44 10.85 -13.39 32.44
CA ASP A 44 9.92 -14.34 31.82
C ASP A 44 8.60 -13.67 31.33
N GLN A 45 8.47 -12.35 31.45
CA GLN A 45 7.34 -11.55 30.93
C GLN A 45 7.64 -10.80 29.62
N LEU A 46 8.85 -10.91 29.05
CA LEU A 46 9.22 -10.28 27.78
C LEU A 46 9.13 -11.23 26.57
N LYS A 47 8.40 -12.34 26.70
CA LYS A 47 8.16 -13.28 25.59
C LYS A 47 6.69 -13.43 25.17
N ASP A 48 5.76 -12.79 25.87
CA ASP A 48 4.35 -12.74 25.50
C ASP A 48 3.93 -11.27 25.40
N GLY A 49 3.57 -10.83 24.18
CA GLY A 49 2.85 -9.59 23.95
C GLY A 49 3.65 -8.44 23.35
N LEU A 50 4.14 -8.59 22.11
CA LEU A 50 3.98 -7.46 21.18
C LEU A 50 2.47 -7.19 21.12
N PRO A 51 1.97 -5.95 21.24
CA PRO A 51 0.56 -5.69 21.08
C PRO A 51 0.17 -6.23 19.71
N GLN A 52 -0.65 -7.29 19.71
CA GLN A 52 -1.42 -7.63 18.53
C GLN A 52 -2.13 -6.35 18.12
N ASN A 53 -2.21 -6.06 16.83
CA ASN A 53 -3.06 -5.01 16.28
C ASN A 53 -4.48 -5.24 16.84
N VAL A 54 -4.81 -4.64 17.98
CA VAL A 54 -6.16 -4.67 18.51
C VAL A 54 -6.86 -3.57 17.74
N THR A 55 -7.29 -3.90 16.53
CA THR A 55 -8.27 -3.09 15.82
C THR A 55 -9.52 -3.10 16.70
N ILE A 56 -9.86 -1.95 17.26
CA ILE A 56 -11.08 -1.79 18.04
C ILE A 56 -12.21 -1.56 17.03
N ALA A 57 -13.34 -2.24 17.21
CA ALA A 57 -14.51 -2.03 16.37
C ALA A 57 -14.88 -0.53 16.36
N PRO A 58 -15.06 0.09 15.18
CA PRO A 58 -15.43 1.50 15.11
C PRO A 58 -16.83 1.72 15.68
N ASP A 59 -17.06 2.90 16.24
CA ASP A 59 -18.39 3.33 16.72
C ASP A 59 -19.44 3.33 15.59
N SER A 60 -18.99 3.52 14.36
CA SER A 60 -19.80 3.56 13.14
C SER A 60 -19.00 3.03 11.95
N TYR A 61 -19.44 1.91 11.39
CA TYR A 61 -18.82 1.34 10.19
C TYR A 61 -19.06 2.21 8.94
N GLU A 62 -20.18 2.92 8.86
CA GLU A 62 -20.40 3.89 7.77
C GLU A 62 -19.39 5.04 7.82
N ASP A 63 -18.99 5.48 9.00
CA ASP A 63 -17.98 6.54 9.14
C ASP A 63 -16.58 5.98 8.88
N ALA A 64 -16.27 4.76 9.36
CA ALA A 64 -14.98 4.11 9.11
C ALA A 64 -14.73 3.82 7.61
N TYR A 65 -15.80 3.50 6.87
CA TYR A 65 -15.75 3.24 5.43
C TYR A 65 -16.23 4.41 4.57
N SER A 66 -16.39 5.62 5.13
CA SER A 66 -17.02 6.74 4.43
C SER A 66 -16.30 7.11 3.13
N GLU A 67 -14.98 6.93 3.08
CA GLU A 67 -14.19 7.20 1.87
C GLU A 67 -14.60 6.32 0.70
N VAL A 68 -14.77 5.02 0.92
CA VAL A 68 -15.23 4.09 -0.11
C VAL A 68 -16.69 4.37 -0.46
N LEU A 69 -17.56 4.56 0.55
CA LEU A 69 -18.99 4.74 0.36
C LEU A 69 -19.33 6.05 -0.35
N ASP A 70 -18.67 7.16 0.00
CA ASP A 70 -18.83 8.46 -0.65
C ASP A 70 -18.42 8.36 -2.13
N ARG A 71 -17.24 7.78 -2.41
CA ARG A 71 -16.76 7.58 -3.79
C ARG A 71 -17.75 6.75 -4.62
N CYS A 72 -18.22 5.61 -4.09
CA CYS A 72 -19.23 4.80 -4.76
C CYS A 72 -20.54 5.58 -5.01
N PHE A 73 -21.03 6.31 -4.02
CA PHE A 73 -22.25 7.11 -4.15
C PHE A 73 -22.14 8.17 -5.25
N PHE A 74 -21.07 8.97 -5.23
CA PHE A 74 -20.89 10.03 -6.22
C PHE A 74 -20.66 9.47 -7.63
N ALA A 75 -19.92 8.37 -7.76
CA ALA A 75 -19.73 7.69 -9.02
C ALA A 75 -21.05 7.13 -9.59
N LEU A 76 -21.95 6.60 -8.75
CA LEU A 76 -23.27 6.13 -9.18
C LEU A 76 -24.23 7.28 -9.51
N LYS A 77 -24.07 8.43 -8.84
CA LYS A 77 -24.90 9.63 -9.04
C LYS A 77 -24.52 10.42 -10.29
N ASN A 78 -23.23 10.46 -10.67
CA ASN A 78 -22.72 11.31 -11.75
C ASN A 78 -22.40 10.51 -13.03
N PRO A 79 -23.26 10.57 -14.05
CA PRO A 79 -23.12 9.76 -15.26
C PRO A 79 -22.04 10.24 -16.25
N GLU A 80 -21.49 11.45 -16.08
CA GLU A 80 -20.58 12.08 -17.05
C GLU A 80 -19.09 11.88 -16.74
N ARG A 81 -18.72 11.64 -15.47
CA ARG A 81 -17.34 11.31 -15.04
C ARG A 81 -16.80 9.98 -15.60
N ILE A 82 -17.60 9.26 -16.39
CA ILE A 82 -17.29 7.95 -16.99
C ILE A 82 -16.33 8.06 -18.19
N ASN A 83 -16.09 9.25 -18.76
CA ASN A 83 -15.30 9.42 -19.99
C ASN A 83 -13.84 9.87 -19.80
N ASP A 84 -13.45 10.31 -18.59
CA ASP A 84 -12.06 10.70 -18.30
C ASP A 84 -11.38 9.55 -17.55
N PHE A 85 -10.65 8.73 -18.33
CA PHE A 85 -10.07 7.46 -17.91
C PHE A 85 -8.61 7.66 -17.50
N SER A 86 -8.35 8.05 -16.25
CA SER A 86 -6.96 8.07 -15.77
C SER A 86 -6.72 7.91 -14.28
N SER A 87 -7.71 7.78 -13.39
CA SER A 87 -7.40 7.95 -11.96
C SER A 87 -8.16 7.14 -10.94
N ASN A 88 -7.68 7.31 -9.70
CA ASN A 88 -7.86 6.68 -8.38
C ASN A 88 -9.24 6.14 -7.96
N CYS A 89 -10.19 5.94 -8.86
CA CYS A 89 -11.60 5.56 -8.64
C CYS A 89 -11.88 4.11 -9.13
N TYR A 90 -10.81 3.32 -9.19
CA TYR A 90 -10.36 2.45 -10.29
C TYR A 90 -11.16 1.20 -10.70
N ASN A 91 -12.38 1.04 -10.20
CA ASN A 91 -13.40 0.26 -10.90
C ASN A 91 -14.75 0.99 -10.96
N ASP A 92 -14.70 2.33 -11.09
CA ASP A 92 -15.69 3.27 -11.64
C ASP A 92 -16.99 2.67 -12.15
N CYS A 93 -17.91 2.25 -11.27
CA CYS A 93 -19.25 1.88 -11.68
C CYS A 93 -19.31 1.00 -12.96
N TRP A 94 -18.39 0.05 -13.18
CA TRP A 94 -18.28 -0.64 -14.50
C TRP A 94 -19.55 -1.41 -14.88
N MET A 95 -20.51 -1.47 -13.96
CA MET A 95 -21.88 -1.89 -14.12
C MET A 95 -22.83 -0.91 -14.82
N ARG A 96 -22.47 0.36 -15.07
CA ARG A 96 -23.27 1.15 -16.00
C ARG A 96 -23.17 0.58 -17.42
N VAL A 97 -22.13 -0.20 -17.75
CA VAL A 97 -22.10 -0.99 -18.99
C VAL A 97 -23.25 -2.03 -19.04
N TYR A 98 -23.76 -2.51 -17.90
CA TYR A 98 -24.94 -3.38 -17.86
C TYR A 98 -26.26 -2.61 -17.71
N VAL A 99 -26.25 -1.42 -17.10
CA VAL A 99 -27.43 -0.53 -16.99
C VAL A 99 -27.74 0.20 -18.31
N LYS A 100 -26.73 0.48 -19.16
CA LYS A 100 -26.89 1.30 -20.38
C LYS A 100 -27.71 0.63 -21.50
N GLU A 101 -28.00 -0.67 -21.41
CA GLU A 101 -28.78 -1.38 -22.45
C GLU A 101 -30.31 -1.34 -22.23
N GLN A 102 -30.82 -0.66 -21.20
CA GLN A 102 -32.25 -0.56 -20.99
C GLN A 102 -32.67 0.89 -20.73
N ASP A 103 -33.38 1.47 -21.70
CA ASP A 103 -33.95 2.83 -21.70
C ASP A 103 -35.00 3.08 -20.56
N ASP A 104 -35.10 2.21 -19.56
CA ASP A 104 -36.20 2.15 -18.58
C ASP A 104 -35.74 1.92 -17.12
N ILE A 105 -34.42 1.94 -16.85
CA ILE A 105 -33.90 1.63 -15.52
C ILE A 105 -33.95 2.86 -14.61
N GLY A 106 -34.42 2.66 -13.36
CA GLY A 106 -34.46 3.66 -12.30
C GLY A 106 -33.07 4.20 -11.89
N SER A 107 -32.98 4.81 -10.70
CA SER A 107 -31.72 5.39 -10.24
C SER A 107 -30.65 4.30 -10.09
N PRO A 108 -29.43 4.44 -10.64
CA PRO A 108 -28.33 3.49 -10.41
C PRO A 108 -28.04 3.21 -8.92
N LEU A 109 -28.38 4.16 -8.05
CA LEU A 109 -28.30 4.05 -6.60
C LEU A 109 -29.21 2.97 -5.99
N ASP A 110 -30.26 2.54 -6.69
CA ASP A 110 -31.18 1.48 -6.24
C ASP A 110 -30.69 0.06 -6.62
N TYR A 111 -29.70 -0.03 -7.50
CA TYR A 111 -29.23 -1.29 -8.09
C TYR A 111 -27.86 -1.75 -7.59
N ALA A 112 -27.22 -0.91 -6.78
CA ALA A 112 -26.02 -1.25 -6.04
C ALA A 112 -26.26 -0.95 -4.56
N GLY A 113 -25.64 -1.73 -3.70
CA GLY A 113 -25.74 -1.52 -2.27
C GLY A 113 -24.51 -2.01 -1.52
N TYR A 114 -24.55 -1.84 -0.21
CA TYR A 114 -23.47 -2.20 0.69
C TYR A 114 -23.98 -2.92 1.94
N GLU A 115 -23.13 -3.73 2.56
CA GLU A 115 -23.40 -4.38 3.85
C GLU A 115 -22.12 -4.46 4.67
N PHE A 116 -22.27 -4.47 6.00
CA PHE A 116 -21.18 -4.74 6.94
C PHE A 116 -21.36 -6.11 7.58
N ILE A 117 -20.43 -7.02 7.32
CA ILE A 117 -20.45 -8.40 7.82
C ILE A 117 -19.07 -8.79 8.34
N ASP A 118 -19.04 -9.44 9.50
CA ASP A 118 -17.82 -10.00 10.09
C ASP A 118 -17.54 -11.35 9.43
N LEU A 119 -16.60 -11.37 8.48
CA LEU A 119 -16.35 -12.54 7.64
C LEU A 119 -15.37 -13.53 8.27
N ASN A 120 -14.40 -13.06 9.05
CA ASN A 120 -13.38 -13.89 9.71
C ASN A 120 -13.71 -14.19 11.20
N ASN A 121 -14.73 -13.56 11.78
CA ASN A 121 -15.12 -13.63 13.19
C ASN A 121 -14.12 -12.98 14.15
N ASP A 122 -13.44 -11.91 13.72
CA ASP A 122 -12.53 -11.13 14.57
C ASP A 122 -13.23 -10.01 15.35
N GLY A 123 -14.54 -9.79 15.11
CA GLY A 123 -15.34 -8.74 15.71
C GLY A 123 -15.31 -7.41 14.96
N ILE A 124 -14.50 -7.30 13.92
CA ILE A 124 -14.48 -6.22 12.93
C ILE A 124 -15.32 -6.67 11.73
N LYS A 125 -16.16 -5.76 11.23
CA LYS A 125 -16.96 -6.04 10.04
C LYS A 125 -16.27 -5.55 8.79
N GLU A 126 -16.17 -6.41 7.80
CA GLU A 126 -15.83 -6.04 6.43
C GLU A 126 -16.99 -5.33 5.74
N LEU A 127 -16.64 -4.41 4.84
CA LEU A 127 -17.56 -3.81 3.90
C LEU A 127 -17.66 -4.68 2.64
N LEU A 128 -18.87 -5.06 2.28
CA LEU A 128 -19.21 -5.61 0.97
C LEU A 128 -19.94 -4.54 0.16
N VAL A 129 -19.55 -4.38 -1.10
CA VAL A 129 -20.29 -3.57 -2.08
C VAL A 129 -20.72 -4.50 -3.21
N GLY A 130 -22.00 -4.53 -3.57
CA GLY A 130 -22.52 -5.52 -4.51
C GLY A 130 -23.81 -5.16 -5.24
N ASN A 131 -24.26 -6.12 -6.06
CA ASN A 131 -25.40 -5.97 -6.95
C ASN A 131 -26.76 -6.20 -6.26
N LEU A 132 -27.71 -5.32 -6.56
CA LEU A 132 -29.13 -5.41 -6.23
C LEU A 132 -30.04 -5.51 -7.48
N SER A 133 -29.47 -5.45 -8.69
CA SER A 133 -30.25 -5.61 -9.93
C SER A 133 -30.73 -7.02 -10.17
N ASP A 134 -31.81 -7.12 -10.94
CA ASP A 134 -32.40 -8.37 -11.43
C ASP A 134 -31.73 -8.90 -12.72
N ASP A 135 -30.58 -8.33 -13.12
CA ASP A 135 -29.80 -8.88 -14.23
C ASP A 135 -29.19 -10.24 -13.81
N ASN A 136 -29.68 -11.30 -14.44
CA ASN A 136 -29.19 -12.66 -14.24
C ASN A 136 -27.68 -12.82 -14.47
N LYS A 137 -27.03 -11.94 -15.25
CA LYS A 137 -25.57 -11.96 -15.44
C LYS A 137 -24.80 -11.51 -14.21
N LEU A 138 -25.46 -10.78 -13.32
CA LEU A 138 -24.89 -10.07 -12.18
C LEU A 138 -25.48 -10.59 -10.85
N ASP A 139 -26.28 -11.65 -10.93
CA ASP A 139 -26.96 -12.28 -9.79
C ASP A 139 -25.95 -12.55 -8.68
N LYS A 140 -26.19 -11.95 -7.50
CA LYS A 140 -25.37 -12.10 -6.28
C LYS A 140 -23.92 -11.63 -6.37
N MET A 141 -23.55 -10.92 -7.43
CA MET A 141 -22.18 -10.47 -7.62
C MET A 141 -21.80 -9.41 -6.57
N ILE A 142 -20.65 -9.62 -5.94
CA ILE A 142 -19.97 -8.64 -5.09
C ILE A 142 -18.98 -7.88 -5.97
N TYR A 143 -19.06 -6.56 -5.98
CA TYR A 143 -18.11 -5.72 -6.71
C TYR A 143 -16.78 -5.65 -5.97
N ALA A 144 -16.82 -5.45 -4.65
CA ALA A 144 -15.62 -5.34 -3.85
C ALA A 144 -15.87 -5.73 -2.38
N VAL A 145 -14.80 -6.18 -1.72
CA VAL A 145 -14.73 -6.53 -0.30
C VAL A 145 -13.59 -5.75 0.32
N TYR A 146 -13.84 -5.04 1.41
CA TYR A 146 -12.84 -4.28 2.15
C TYR A 146 -12.81 -4.68 3.62
N SER A 147 -11.61 -4.75 4.21
CA SER A 147 -11.44 -4.77 5.66
C SER A 147 -10.82 -3.46 6.15
N LEU A 148 -10.70 -3.28 7.47
CA LEU A 148 -10.05 -2.11 8.06
C LEU A 148 -8.62 -2.48 8.47
N GLN A 149 -7.64 -1.83 7.84
CA GLN A 149 -6.26 -1.85 8.30
C GLN A 149 -5.94 -0.47 8.87
N HIS A 150 -5.52 -0.37 10.14
CA HIS A 150 -5.20 0.93 10.78
C HIS A 150 -6.32 2.00 10.64
N ASN A 151 -7.59 1.57 10.73
CA ASN A 151 -8.78 2.40 10.52
C ASN A 151 -8.89 3.06 9.13
N ILE A 152 -8.22 2.52 8.12
CA ILE A 152 -8.46 2.84 6.72
C ILE A 152 -8.99 1.60 5.98
N PRO A 153 -9.94 1.78 5.04
CA PRO A 153 -10.40 0.69 4.20
C PRO A 153 -9.27 0.14 3.33
N LYS A 154 -9.11 -1.18 3.34
CA LYS A 154 -8.20 -1.91 2.44
C LYS A 154 -8.97 -2.96 1.67
N GLU A 155 -8.80 -2.96 0.36
CA GLU A 155 -9.45 -3.93 -0.51
C GLU A 155 -8.83 -5.32 -0.35
N LEU A 156 -9.69 -6.33 -0.25
CA LEU A 156 -9.31 -7.74 -0.14
C LEU A 156 -9.64 -8.53 -1.41
N ALA A 157 -10.73 -8.19 -2.08
CA ALA A 157 -11.17 -8.86 -3.29
C ALA A 157 -12.07 -7.93 -4.12
N GLU A 158 -11.97 -8.05 -5.45
CA GLU A 158 -12.74 -7.25 -6.40
C GLU A 158 -13.22 -8.07 -7.60
N SER A 159 -14.37 -7.70 -8.16
CA SER A 159 -14.86 -8.21 -9.44
C SER A 159 -14.46 -7.25 -10.57
N TYR A 160 -13.95 -7.79 -11.68
CA TYR A 160 -13.52 -7.00 -12.85
C TYR A 160 -13.75 -7.73 -14.18
N ASP A 161 -13.86 -6.97 -15.27
CA ASP A 161 -13.92 -7.46 -16.65
C ASP A 161 -12.90 -6.71 -17.52
N TYR A 162 -11.66 -7.21 -17.58
CA TYR A 162 -10.63 -6.58 -18.40
C TYR A 162 -10.79 -6.97 -19.86
N HIS A 163 -11.44 -6.08 -20.62
CA HIS A 163 -11.63 -6.24 -22.06
C HIS A 163 -10.34 -6.26 -22.88
N SER A 164 -9.19 -5.83 -22.32
CA SER A 164 -7.96 -5.65 -23.09
C SER A 164 -6.98 -6.84 -22.94
N PHE A 165 -6.61 -7.34 -21.75
CA PHE A 165 -5.49 -8.32 -21.67
C PHE A 165 -5.55 -9.49 -20.66
N SER A 166 -6.38 -9.50 -19.60
CA SER A 166 -6.19 -10.44 -18.47
C SER A 166 -7.37 -11.36 -18.11
N GLY A 167 -8.57 -11.11 -18.62
CA GLY A 167 -9.76 -11.95 -18.33
C GLY A 167 -10.78 -11.27 -17.41
N LYS A 168 -11.69 -12.07 -16.84
CA LYS A 168 -12.74 -11.65 -15.91
C LYS A 168 -12.51 -12.28 -14.56
N ASN A 169 -12.85 -11.59 -13.48
CA ASN A 169 -12.94 -12.12 -12.13
C ASN A 169 -14.28 -11.73 -11.52
N TYR A 170 -15.02 -12.69 -10.96
CA TYR A 170 -16.25 -12.42 -10.25
C TYR A 170 -16.19 -12.96 -8.83
N VAL A 171 -16.59 -12.13 -7.87
CA VAL A 171 -16.58 -12.42 -6.44
C VAL A 171 -18.02 -12.62 -5.95
N TYR A 172 -18.22 -13.65 -5.11
CA TYR A 172 -19.52 -13.98 -4.54
C TYR A 172 -19.42 -14.30 -3.06
N LEU A 173 -20.41 -13.88 -2.27
CA LEU A 173 -20.58 -14.34 -0.90
C LEU A 173 -21.21 -15.73 -0.87
N CYS A 174 -20.72 -16.59 0.02
CA CYS A 174 -21.20 -17.95 0.17
C CYS A 174 -21.53 -18.28 1.63
N THR A 175 -22.32 -19.33 1.82
CA THR A 175 -22.66 -19.86 3.14
C THR A 175 -21.41 -20.08 4.01
N GLY A 176 -21.47 -19.64 5.27
CA GLY A 176 -20.34 -19.75 6.21
C GLY A 176 -19.31 -18.63 6.08
N ASN A 177 -19.74 -17.45 5.60
CA ASN A 177 -18.92 -16.24 5.45
C ASN A 177 -17.64 -16.49 4.64
N LYS A 178 -17.77 -17.25 3.56
CA LYS A 178 -16.68 -17.53 2.61
C LYS A 178 -16.92 -16.79 1.31
N LEU A 179 -15.83 -16.51 0.61
CA LEU A 179 -15.88 -15.92 -0.72
C LEU A 179 -15.66 -17.00 -1.77
N ILE A 180 -16.29 -16.86 -2.92
CA ILE A 180 -15.93 -17.61 -4.12
C ILE A 180 -15.47 -16.61 -5.17
N THR A 181 -14.34 -16.90 -5.80
CA THR A 181 -13.85 -16.16 -6.97
C THR A 181 -13.94 -17.03 -8.21
N GLU A 182 -14.40 -16.45 -9.31
CA GLU A 182 -14.48 -17.09 -10.61
C GLU A 182 -13.70 -16.30 -11.64
N LYS A 183 -12.56 -16.85 -12.03
CA LYS A 183 -11.70 -16.26 -13.05
C LYS A 183 -11.92 -16.95 -14.38
N SER A 184 -12.10 -16.17 -15.43
CA SER A 184 -12.12 -16.66 -16.80
C SER A 184 -11.12 -15.88 -17.63
N TYR A 185 -10.38 -16.57 -18.48
CA TYR A 185 -9.26 -15.99 -19.20
C TYR A 185 -9.58 -15.86 -20.69
N LYS A 186 -9.02 -14.83 -21.33
CA LYS A 186 -9.02 -14.75 -22.78
C LYS A 186 -8.26 -15.95 -23.38
N PRO A 187 -8.60 -16.38 -24.61
CA PRO A 187 -8.05 -17.59 -25.25
C PRO A 187 -6.55 -17.52 -25.62
N THR A 188 -5.81 -16.51 -25.18
CA THR A 188 -4.38 -16.34 -25.43
C THR A 188 -3.49 -17.04 -24.40
N GLY A 189 -4.05 -17.51 -23.27
CA GLY A 189 -3.35 -18.28 -22.24
C GLY A 189 -3.81 -19.74 -22.14
N ASN A 190 -3.06 -20.54 -21.39
CA ASN A 190 -3.39 -21.96 -21.13
C ASN A 190 -4.48 -22.14 -20.06
N LYS A 191 -4.77 -21.13 -19.24
CA LYS A 191 -5.87 -21.19 -18.26
C LYS A 191 -7.17 -20.78 -18.94
N ALA A 192 -8.26 -21.49 -18.69
CA ALA A 192 -9.57 -21.19 -19.26
C ALA A 192 -10.57 -20.75 -18.19
N LYS A 193 -10.62 -21.47 -17.06
CA LYS A 193 -11.44 -21.11 -15.90
C LYS A 193 -10.73 -21.51 -14.61
N GLU A 194 -10.83 -20.66 -13.60
CA GLU A 194 -10.46 -20.97 -12.22
C GLU A 194 -11.61 -20.61 -11.30
N VAL A 195 -11.82 -21.44 -10.28
CA VAL A 195 -12.81 -21.20 -9.24
C VAL A 195 -12.16 -21.48 -7.90
N PHE A 196 -12.07 -20.49 -7.03
CA PHE A 196 -11.48 -20.64 -5.70
C PHE A 196 -12.49 -20.31 -4.61
N LYS A 197 -12.49 -21.10 -3.56
CA LYS A 197 -13.14 -20.78 -2.29
C LYS A 197 -12.11 -20.19 -1.35
N LEU A 198 -12.42 -19.02 -0.81
CA LEU A 198 -11.51 -18.22 0.00
C LEU A 198 -12.10 -17.96 1.40
N SER A 199 -11.21 -17.81 2.37
CA SER A 199 -11.47 -17.14 3.65
C SER A 199 -10.68 -15.85 3.73
N ILE A 200 -11.12 -14.94 4.60
CA ILE A 200 -10.27 -13.83 5.05
C ILE A 200 -9.34 -14.36 6.14
N SER A 201 -8.07 -13.94 6.10
CA SER A 201 -7.06 -14.31 7.09
C SER A 201 -7.45 -13.83 8.49
N GLU A 202 -6.89 -14.48 9.51
CA GLU A 202 -7.20 -14.14 10.92
C GLU A 202 -6.90 -12.68 11.28
N ASN A 203 -5.95 -12.04 10.58
CA ASN A 203 -5.62 -10.64 10.78
C ASN A 203 -6.47 -9.65 9.96
N GLY A 204 -7.39 -10.14 9.12
CA GLY A 204 -8.26 -9.30 8.27
C GLY A 204 -7.56 -8.67 7.07
N LEU A 205 -6.26 -8.92 6.86
CA LEU A 205 -5.46 -8.15 5.90
C LEU A 205 -5.29 -8.81 4.51
N SER A 206 -5.79 -10.03 4.34
CA SER A 206 -5.63 -10.79 3.11
C SER A 206 -6.69 -11.88 2.94
N THR A 207 -6.73 -12.50 1.77
CA THR A 207 -7.53 -13.71 1.52
C THR A 207 -6.65 -14.94 1.44
N GLU A 208 -7.14 -16.06 1.97
CA GLU A 208 -6.49 -17.36 1.95
C GLU A 208 -7.31 -18.37 1.15
N ILE A 209 -6.63 -19.21 0.35
CA ILE A 209 -7.28 -20.28 -0.39
C ILE A 209 -7.65 -21.40 0.57
N ILE A 210 -8.92 -21.82 0.55
CA ILE A 210 -9.39 -23.02 1.24
C ILE A 210 -9.22 -24.22 0.30
N ASP A 211 -9.79 -24.10 -0.89
CA ASP A 211 -9.59 -25.00 -2.02
C ASP A 211 -10.01 -24.32 -3.32
N GLY A 212 -9.65 -24.93 -4.45
CA GLY A 212 -10.01 -24.42 -5.75
C GLY A 212 -9.93 -25.46 -6.85
N TYR A 213 -10.38 -25.04 -8.03
CA TYR A 213 -10.51 -25.89 -9.20
C TYR A 213 -10.14 -25.11 -10.46
N THR A 214 -9.30 -25.70 -11.31
CA THR A 214 -8.87 -25.07 -12.56
C THR A 214 -9.14 -25.96 -13.74
N ALA A 215 -9.46 -25.32 -14.87
CA ALA A 215 -9.54 -25.92 -16.19
C ALA A 215 -8.54 -25.23 -17.09
N GLU A 216 -7.55 -25.99 -17.55
CA GLU A 216 -6.46 -25.52 -18.39
C GLU A 216 -6.57 -26.12 -19.79
N LYS A 217 -6.58 -25.27 -20.81
CA LYS A 217 -6.57 -25.66 -22.21
C LYS A 217 -5.14 -26.04 -22.63
N ASN A 218 -4.99 -27.27 -23.09
CA ASN A 218 -3.75 -27.80 -23.65
C ASN A 218 -3.56 -27.35 -25.11
N ASN A 219 -2.33 -27.47 -25.61
CA ASN A 219 -1.97 -27.10 -27.00
C ASN A 219 -2.74 -27.91 -28.06
N ASP A 220 -3.20 -29.12 -27.72
CA ASP A 220 -4.00 -29.97 -28.60
C ASP A 220 -5.51 -29.64 -28.54
N GLY A 221 -5.90 -28.63 -27.76
CA GLY A 221 -7.29 -28.21 -27.57
C GLY A 221 -8.06 -29.01 -26.53
N THR A 222 -7.45 -30.02 -25.90
CA THR A 222 -8.04 -30.73 -24.75
C THR A 222 -7.93 -29.91 -23.47
N PHE A 223 -8.59 -30.34 -22.40
CA PHE A 223 -8.52 -29.69 -21.09
C PHE A 223 -7.89 -30.62 -20.05
N THR A 224 -7.01 -30.04 -19.24
CA THR A 224 -6.53 -30.60 -17.99
C THR A 224 -7.30 -29.96 -16.84
N TYR A 225 -7.88 -30.78 -15.97
CA TYR A 225 -8.62 -30.31 -14.81
C TYR A 225 -7.83 -30.60 -13.55
N LYS A 226 -7.75 -29.61 -12.66
CA LYS A 226 -7.00 -29.74 -11.42
C LYS A 226 -7.84 -29.33 -10.22
N LYS A 227 -7.57 -29.96 -9.08
CA LYS A 227 -7.95 -29.50 -7.75
C LYS A 227 -6.73 -28.83 -7.12
N ILE A 228 -6.95 -27.74 -6.43
CA ILE A 228 -5.97 -26.98 -5.64
C ILE A 228 -6.41 -27.05 -4.17
N ASP A 229 -5.48 -27.37 -3.27
CA ASP A 229 -5.72 -27.35 -1.82
C ASP A 229 -5.25 -26.04 -1.17
N ALA A 230 -5.46 -25.89 0.14
CA ALA A 230 -5.07 -24.70 0.90
C ALA A 230 -3.54 -24.45 0.92
N SER A 231 -2.72 -25.44 0.59
CA SER A 231 -1.27 -25.31 0.43
C SER A 231 -0.87 -25.10 -1.03
N GLU A 232 -1.84 -24.78 -1.89
CA GLU A 232 -1.70 -24.56 -3.33
C GLU A 232 -1.18 -25.79 -4.10
N ASN A 233 -1.28 -26.99 -3.53
CA ASN A 233 -0.86 -28.20 -4.25
C ASN A 233 -1.90 -28.58 -5.31
N GLU A 234 -1.42 -28.85 -6.51
CA GLU A 234 -2.26 -29.23 -7.64
C GLU A 234 -2.37 -30.76 -7.79
N THR A 235 -3.60 -31.26 -7.93
CA THR A 235 -3.88 -32.66 -8.26
C THR A 235 -4.75 -32.75 -9.50
N ILE A 236 -4.33 -33.52 -10.51
CA ILE A 236 -5.12 -33.76 -11.72
C ILE A 236 -6.36 -34.59 -11.38
N ILE A 237 -7.53 -34.15 -11.84
CA ILE A 237 -8.83 -34.77 -11.61
C ILE A 237 -9.59 -35.01 -12.93
N LEU A 238 -10.68 -35.77 -12.86
CA LEU A 238 -11.54 -35.98 -14.02
C LEU A 238 -12.43 -34.76 -14.29
N GLU A 239 -12.79 -34.53 -15.56
CA GLU A 239 -13.75 -33.47 -15.95
C GLU A 239 -15.07 -33.56 -15.19
N SER A 240 -15.58 -34.79 -14.97
CA SER A 240 -16.82 -35.02 -14.24
C SER A 240 -16.73 -34.60 -12.77
N GLU A 241 -15.55 -34.76 -12.16
CA GLU A 241 -15.30 -34.35 -10.77
C GLU A 241 -15.20 -32.82 -10.70
N TRP A 242 -14.49 -32.21 -11.64
CA TRP A 242 -14.39 -30.75 -11.76
C TRP A 242 -15.78 -30.11 -11.94
N LYS A 243 -16.60 -30.61 -12.88
CA LYS A 243 -17.96 -30.10 -13.13
C LYS A 243 -18.84 -30.22 -11.90
N LYS A 244 -18.75 -31.34 -11.18
CA LYS A 244 -19.50 -31.55 -9.94
C LYS A 244 -19.09 -30.54 -8.87
N ALA A 245 -17.79 -30.36 -8.64
CA ALA A 245 -17.28 -29.43 -7.63
C ALA A 245 -17.64 -27.97 -7.94
N VAL A 246 -17.49 -27.53 -9.20
CA VAL A 246 -17.88 -26.18 -9.62
C VAL A 246 -19.39 -25.98 -9.42
N SER A 247 -20.22 -26.97 -9.75
CA SER A 247 -21.67 -26.88 -9.50
C SER A 247 -22.02 -26.83 -8.01
N GLU A 248 -21.25 -27.48 -7.15
CA GLU A 248 -21.42 -27.40 -5.69
C GLU A 248 -21.07 -26.01 -5.16
N TYR A 249 -20.04 -25.36 -5.72
CA TYR A 249 -19.68 -23.97 -5.41
C TYR A 249 -20.76 -22.99 -5.82
N GLU A 250 -21.29 -23.11 -7.04
CA GLU A 250 -22.42 -22.30 -7.54
C GLU A 250 -23.64 -22.37 -6.61
N SER A 251 -23.93 -23.56 -6.08
CA SER A 251 -25.07 -23.76 -5.17
C SER A 251 -24.90 -23.14 -3.78
N GLN A 252 -23.68 -22.76 -3.40
CA GLN A 252 -23.37 -22.14 -2.10
C GLN A 252 -23.49 -20.61 -2.13
N LYS A 253 -23.64 -19.99 -3.31
CA LYS A 253 -23.72 -18.54 -3.47
C LYS A 253 -25.02 -17.99 -2.87
N ILE A 254 -24.88 -17.00 -2.00
CA ILE A 254 -25.99 -16.30 -1.35
C ILE A 254 -26.03 -14.83 -1.77
N GLN A 255 -27.24 -14.26 -1.77
CA GLN A 255 -27.41 -12.82 -1.91
C GLN A 255 -27.15 -12.19 -0.52
N PRO A 256 -26.22 -11.24 -0.39
CA PRO A 256 -26.09 -10.46 0.83
C PRO A 256 -27.29 -9.52 1.02
N ASP A 257 -27.56 -9.14 2.26
CA ASP A 257 -28.65 -8.25 2.65
C ASP A 257 -28.19 -6.78 2.50
N LEU A 258 -27.90 -6.38 1.26
CA LEU A 258 -27.34 -5.08 0.93
C LEU A 258 -28.34 -3.94 1.17
N ILE A 259 -27.84 -2.84 1.73
CA ILE A 259 -28.51 -1.54 1.83
C ILE A 259 -28.29 -0.80 0.50
N PRO A 260 -29.35 -0.40 -0.23
CA PRO A 260 -29.20 0.37 -1.46
C PRO A 260 -28.48 1.71 -1.22
N PHE A 261 -27.61 2.12 -2.14
CA PHE A 261 -26.95 3.43 -2.06
C PHE A 261 -27.93 4.61 -2.12
N SER A 262 -29.17 4.40 -2.59
CA SER A 262 -30.22 5.43 -2.52
C SER A 262 -30.63 5.78 -1.08
N GLN A 263 -30.28 4.94 -0.11
CA GLN A 263 -30.48 5.18 1.32
C GLN A 263 -29.22 5.74 2.02
N TYR A 264 -28.07 5.71 1.35
CA TYR A 264 -26.82 6.24 1.89
C TYR A 264 -26.83 7.78 1.86
N VAL A 265 -26.32 8.39 2.93
CA VAL A 265 -26.10 9.83 3.03
C VAL A 265 -24.60 10.08 3.09
N PRO A 266 -23.99 10.66 2.04
CA PRO A 266 -22.56 10.93 2.01
C PRO A 266 -22.10 11.74 3.20
N LYS A 267 -20.92 11.38 3.73
CA LYS A 267 -20.29 12.07 4.86
C LYS A 267 -19.50 13.28 4.41
N ASN A 268 -18.97 13.23 3.19
CA ASN A 268 -18.15 14.28 2.61
C ASN A 268 -18.72 14.79 1.28
N SER A 269 -18.25 15.95 0.83
CA SER A 269 -18.62 16.52 -0.48
C SER A 269 -17.95 15.76 -1.63
N GLU A 270 -18.53 15.85 -2.84
CA GLU A 270 -18.05 15.15 -4.05
C GLU A 270 -16.57 15.42 -4.40
N GLY A 271 -16.07 16.62 -4.11
CA GLY A 271 -14.66 17.00 -4.30
C GLY A 271 -13.82 16.95 -3.03
N TYR A 272 -14.25 16.24 -1.99
CA TYR A 272 -13.48 16.17 -0.74
C TYR A 272 -12.20 15.34 -0.87
N TYR A 273 -12.24 14.29 -1.69
CA TYR A 273 -11.11 13.41 -1.98
C TYR A 273 -10.38 13.82 -3.27
N ASP A 274 -10.71 14.99 -3.80
CA ASP A 274 -10.05 15.65 -4.92
C ASP A 274 -9.08 16.66 -4.30
N ASP A 275 -7.79 16.43 -4.42
CA ASP A 275 -6.72 17.30 -3.92
C ASP A 275 -6.57 18.60 -4.74
N GLY A 276 -7.31 18.72 -5.85
CA GLY A 276 -7.61 20.00 -6.49
C GLY A 276 -6.51 20.58 -7.38
N ASP A 277 -5.53 19.78 -7.78
CA ASP A 277 -4.48 20.11 -8.75
C ASP A 277 -4.82 19.71 -10.19
N GLY A 278 -5.81 18.81 -10.38
CA GLY A 278 -6.35 18.48 -11.70
C GLY A 278 -5.49 17.52 -12.51
N ASP A 279 -4.51 16.90 -11.88
CA ASP A 279 -3.79 15.73 -12.36
C ASP A 279 -3.93 14.60 -11.33
N ASP A 280 -4.86 13.72 -11.64
CA ASP A 280 -5.03 12.31 -11.31
C ASP A 280 -3.78 11.42 -10.98
N PHE A 281 -2.57 11.97 -10.96
CA PHE A 281 -1.26 11.30 -10.93
C PHE A 281 -0.37 11.66 -9.73
N HIS A 282 -0.90 12.14 -8.60
CA HIS A 282 -0.12 12.13 -7.36
C HIS A 282 -0.13 10.74 -6.69
N GLU A 283 0.57 9.79 -7.33
CA GLU A 283 0.89 8.45 -6.80
C GLU A 283 1.81 8.49 -5.55
N ASP A 284 2.25 9.69 -5.14
CA ASP A 284 3.37 9.87 -4.24
C ASP A 284 2.97 10.17 -2.79
N GLN A 285 1.68 10.33 -2.46
CA GLN A 285 1.21 10.45 -1.08
C GLN A 285 -0.07 9.67 -0.82
N TRP A 286 -0.19 9.03 0.34
CA TRP A 286 -1.43 8.39 0.79
C TRP A 286 -1.62 8.50 2.31
N ILE A 287 -2.85 8.27 2.78
CA ILE A 287 -3.09 8.10 4.22
C ILE A 287 -2.72 6.67 4.59
N PHE A 288 -1.79 6.49 5.52
CA PHE A 288 -1.39 5.17 6.04
C PHE A 288 -2.38 4.63 7.08
N GLY A 289 -2.91 5.51 7.93
CA GLY A 289 -3.83 5.13 9.00
C GLY A 289 -4.42 6.32 9.73
N LYS A 290 -5.51 6.08 10.47
CA LYS A 290 -6.29 7.11 11.18
C LYS A 290 -6.58 6.68 12.62
N GLY A 291 -6.85 7.65 13.50
CA GLY A 291 -7.28 7.40 14.88
C GLY A 291 -6.18 7.01 15.85
N PHE A 292 -4.91 7.25 15.51
CA PHE A 292 -3.79 7.00 16.42
C PHE A 292 -3.78 8.03 17.56
N SER A 293 -3.61 7.58 18.80
CA SER A 293 -3.61 8.45 19.98
C SER A 293 -2.33 9.28 20.11
N SER A 294 -1.26 8.91 19.40
CA SER A 294 0.00 9.63 19.33
C SER A 294 0.77 9.31 18.04
N TRP A 295 1.72 10.17 17.67
CA TRP A 295 2.63 9.92 16.55
C TRP A 295 3.47 8.66 16.74
N LYS A 296 3.89 8.35 17.98
CA LYS A 296 4.65 7.13 18.27
C LYS A 296 3.87 5.86 17.98
N GLU A 297 2.59 5.85 18.37
CA GLU A 297 1.68 4.75 18.05
C GLU A 297 1.52 4.59 16.53
N GLY A 298 1.29 5.69 15.82
CA GLY A 298 1.16 5.69 14.36
C GLY A 298 2.43 5.17 13.67
N TYR A 299 3.60 5.66 14.05
CA TYR A 299 4.87 5.24 13.48
C TYR A 299 5.25 3.80 13.85
N MET A 300 4.89 3.32 15.04
CA MET A 300 5.01 1.89 15.37
C MET A 300 4.19 1.03 14.44
N ALA A 301 2.97 1.46 14.07
CA ALA A 301 2.16 0.76 13.09
C ALA A 301 2.85 0.74 11.71
N CYS A 302 3.43 1.88 11.27
CA CYS A 302 4.23 1.95 10.04
C CYS A 302 5.40 0.96 10.05
N VAL A 303 6.23 1.00 11.09
CA VAL A 303 7.42 0.13 11.22
C VAL A 303 7.03 -1.36 11.29
N ASN A 304 5.90 -1.67 11.92
CA ASN A 304 5.42 -3.05 11.99
C ASN A 304 4.81 -3.55 10.68
N ASP A 305 4.34 -2.65 9.81
CA ASP A 305 3.81 -2.99 8.50
C ASP A 305 4.94 -3.26 7.50
N ASN A 306 5.15 -4.54 7.19
CA ASN A 306 6.18 -4.97 6.25
C ASN A 306 5.81 -4.72 4.77
N SER A 307 4.64 -4.16 4.46
CA SER A 307 4.19 -4.00 3.08
C SER A 307 4.87 -2.86 2.32
N TYR A 308 5.47 -1.89 3.03
CA TYR A 308 6.02 -0.66 2.43
C TYR A 308 7.51 -0.44 2.66
N ILE A 309 8.17 -1.29 3.45
CA ILE A 309 9.55 -1.06 3.90
C ILE A 309 10.49 -2.05 3.22
N SER A 310 11.22 -1.57 2.20
CA SER A 310 12.38 -2.26 1.64
C SER A 310 13.66 -1.52 2.01
N GLY A 311 14.24 -1.85 3.17
CA GLY A 311 15.44 -1.21 3.67
C GLY A 311 15.45 -1.19 5.19
N ASP A 312 16.57 -1.59 5.79
CA ASP A 312 16.67 -1.83 7.24
C ASP A 312 16.90 -0.54 8.07
N SER A 313 16.96 0.63 7.43
CA SER A 313 17.32 1.89 8.10
C SER A 313 16.13 2.81 8.33
N TYR A 314 16.05 3.36 9.54
CA TYR A 314 15.04 4.33 9.93
C TYR A 314 15.72 5.60 10.42
N SER A 315 15.05 6.73 10.26
CA SER A 315 15.48 8.00 10.87
C SER A 315 14.28 8.80 11.32
N LEU A 316 14.47 9.57 12.39
CA LEU A 316 13.51 10.59 12.82
C LEU A 316 14.15 11.96 12.56
N ILE A 317 13.48 12.77 11.74
CA ILE A 317 13.96 14.10 11.37
C ILE A 317 12.90 15.15 11.68
N ASN A 318 13.30 16.39 11.94
CA ASN A 318 12.34 17.48 12.18
C ASN A 318 12.24 18.34 10.92
N ILE A 319 11.24 18.08 10.08
CA ILE A 319 11.07 18.80 8.82
C ILE A 319 10.33 20.11 9.06
N ASP A 320 9.21 20.08 9.79
CA ASP A 320 8.45 21.29 10.13
C ASP A 320 8.76 21.81 11.55
N ASP A 321 8.10 22.91 11.93
CA ASP A 321 8.37 23.60 13.21
C ASP A 321 7.51 23.07 14.38
N ASP A 322 6.93 21.88 14.25
CA ASP A 322 6.27 21.24 15.37
C ASP A 322 7.25 20.42 16.25
N ASP A 323 6.71 19.74 17.27
CA ASP A 323 7.48 18.91 18.21
C ASP A 323 7.44 17.41 17.84
N ILE A 324 6.94 17.07 16.65
CA ILE A 324 6.70 15.72 16.14
C ILE A 324 7.68 15.47 14.98
N PRO A 325 8.68 14.60 15.15
CA PRO A 325 9.56 14.28 14.03
C PRO A 325 8.81 13.50 12.94
N GLU A 326 9.26 13.59 11.69
CA GLU A 326 8.88 12.70 10.61
C GLU A 326 9.70 11.41 10.64
N LEU A 327 9.03 10.27 10.43
CA LEU A 327 9.67 8.97 10.27
C LEU A 327 10.10 8.78 8.82
N VAL A 328 11.39 8.57 8.62
CA VAL A 328 11.99 8.36 7.30
C VAL A 328 12.48 6.94 7.18
N THR A 329 12.12 6.30 6.07
CA THR A 329 12.65 5.01 5.63
C THR A 329 13.48 5.22 4.37
N ALA A 330 13.93 4.13 3.72
CA ALA A 330 14.65 4.23 2.45
C ALA A 330 13.87 4.97 1.34
N TYR A 331 12.54 4.84 1.33
CA TYR A 331 11.71 5.32 0.21
C TYR A 331 10.45 6.08 0.62
N ILE A 332 10.22 6.30 1.90
CA ILE A 332 8.97 6.88 2.39
C ILE A 332 9.27 7.79 3.59
N ILE A 333 8.66 8.98 3.57
CA ILE A 333 8.52 9.85 4.74
C ILE A 333 7.10 9.72 5.28
N PHE A 334 6.98 9.41 6.56
CA PHE A 334 5.71 9.41 7.28
C PHE A 334 5.60 10.65 8.15
N SER A 335 4.45 11.32 8.06
CA SER A 335 4.12 12.51 8.85
C SER A 335 2.86 12.23 9.66
N TYR A 336 2.80 12.76 10.89
CA TYR A 336 1.65 12.63 11.77
C TYR A 336 0.98 13.98 12.00
N HIS A 337 -0.35 14.03 11.87
CA HIS A 337 -1.14 15.20 12.22
C HIS A 337 -2.53 14.78 12.69
N ASP A 338 -2.96 15.27 13.86
CA ASP A 338 -4.31 15.06 14.41
C ASP A 338 -4.82 13.61 14.36
N GLY A 339 -3.96 12.66 14.74
CA GLY A 339 -4.31 11.23 14.78
C GLY A 339 -4.25 10.51 13.44
N ILE A 340 -3.81 11.18 12.38
CA ILE A 340 -3.64 10.64 11.04
C ILE A 340 -2.15 10.51 10.74
N VAL A 341 -1.75 9.37 10.19
CA VAL A 341 -0.42 9.21 9.57
C VAL A 341 -0.58 9.22 8.07
N THR A 342 0.17 10.10 7.41
CA THR A 342 0.33 10.12 5.95
C THR A 342 1.69 9.57 5.58
N ALA A 343 1.79 9.04 4.37
CA ALA A 343 3.02 8.52 3.80
C ALA A 343 3.28 9.25 2.48
N PHE A 344 4.53 9.63 2.26
CA PHE A 344 5.00 10.32 1.06
C PHE A 344 6.18 9.57 0.45
N SER A 345 6.02 9.07 -0.77
CA SER A 345 7.03 8.34 -1.53
C SER A 345 7.38 9.11 -2.81
N HIS A 346 8.56 9.74 -2.83
CA HIS A 346 9.07 10.35 -4.05
C HIS A 346 10.58 10.09 -4.22
N PHE A 347 11.06 9.00 -3.62
CA PHE A 347 12.48 8.64 -3.61
C PHE A 347 12.67 7.43 -4.52
N ASP A 348 13.11 7.64 -5.76
CA ASP A 348 13.77 6.57 -6.51
C ASP A 348 15.24 6.51 -6.08
N THR A 349 15.83 5.33 -6.18
CA THR A 349 17.26 5.04 -6.00
C THR A 349 18.20 5.91 -6.86
N SER A 350 17.66 6.65 -7.83
CA SER A 350 18.39 7.58 -8.70
C SER A 350 18.25 9.05 -8.32
N SER A 351 17.42 9.37 -7.32
CA SER A 351 17.10 10.73 -6.88
C SER A 351 17.88 11.12 -5.62
N GLY A 352 18.43 12.33 -5.60
CA GLY A 352 18.91 12.98 -4.39
C GLY A 352 17.75 13.64 -3.66
N TRP A 353 17.80 13.69 -2.33
CA TRP A 353 16.89 14.52 -1.56
C TRP A 353 17.57 15.19 -0.38
N SER A 354 17.06 16.34 0.02
CA SER A 354 17.46 17.09 1.21
C SER A 354 16.26 17.79 1.83
N TYR A 355 16.43 18.29 3.04
CA TYR A 355 15.40 19.08 3.72
C TYR A 355 16.04 20.24 4.48
N ILE A 356 15.22 21.23 4.85
CA ILE A 356 15.64 22.30 5.76
C ILE A 356 14.89 22.11 7.06
N GLU A 357 15.63 21.86 8.14
CA GLU A 357 15.06 21.68 9.48
C GLU A 357 14.11 22.84 9.84
N LYS A 358 12.94 22.48 10.36
CA LYS A 358 11.93 23.43 10.88
C LYS A 358 11.36 24.43 9.87
N GLN A 359 11.48 24.14 8.58
CA GLN A 359 10.87 24.99 7.53
C GLN A 359 9.71 24.31 6.81
N GLY A 360 9.48 23.03 7.07
CA GLY A 360 8.49 22.22 6.38
C GLY A 360 8.85 22.00 4.92
N LEU A 361 10.13 22.08 4.53
CA LEU A 361 10.55 22.03 3.13
C LEU A 361 11.46 20.83 2.85
N ILE A 362 11.10 20.08 1.81
CA ILE A 362 11.98 19.08 1.20
C ILE A 362 12.28 19.46 -0.24
N PHE A 363 13.47 19.09 -0.69
CA PHE A 363 13.93 19.24 -2.05
C PHE A 363 14.34 17.89 -2.60
N ILE A 364 13.85 17.57 -3.79
CA ILE A 364 14.13 16.33 -4.50
C ILE A 364 14.71 16.69 -5.86
N ASP A 365 15.91 16.21 -6.12
CA ASP A 365 16.56 16.31 -7.42
C ASP A 365 16.70 14.92 -8.03
N GLY A 366 16.60 14.84 -9.34
CA GLY A 366 16.77 13.57 -10.03
C GLY A 366 16.79 13.69 -11.53
N GLY A 367 16.77 12.52 -12.17
CA GLY A 367 16.72 12.41 -13.62
C GLY A 367 17.92 11.71 -14.23
N ARG A 368 17.82 11.50 -15.55
CA ARG A 368 18.76 10.67 -16.30
C ARG A 368 18.74 11.05 -17.77
N GLN A 369 19.91 11.00 -18.42
CA GLN A 369 20.05 11.15 -19.87
C GLN A 369 19.40 12.44 -20.40
N GLY A 370 19.81 13.60 -19.89
CA GLY A 370 19.34 14.89 -20.42
C GLY A 370 17.91 15.27 -20.02
N ILE A 371 17.28 14.55 -19.10
CA ILE A 371 16.01 14.93 -18.48
C ILE A 371 16.25 14.94 -16.97
N TYR A 372 16.16 16.11 -16.37
CA TYR A 372 16.38 16.35 -14.95
C TYR A 372 15.21 17.14 -14.37
N TYR A 373 14.96 16.96 -13.09
CA TYR A 373 13.91 17.66 -12.36
C TYR A 373 14.40 18.14 -11.01
N ASP A 374 13.81 19.24 -10.56
CA ASP A 374 14.00 19.84 -9.25
C ASP A 374 12.61 20.09 -8.66
N LEU A 375 12.27 19.39 -7.59
CA LEU A 375 10.97 19.50 -6.93
C LEU A 375 11.14 20.02 -5.52
N VAL A 376 10.29 20.97 -5.12
CA VAL A 376 10.19 21.42 -3.73
C VAL A 376 8.80 21.13 -3.21
N TYR A 377 8.71 20.42 -2.09
CA TYR A 377 7.45 20.19 -1.39
C TYR A 377 7.43 20.90 -0.05
N SER A 378 6.26 21.41 0.31
CA SER A 378 5.97 21.94 1.64
C SER A 378 5.09 20.97 2.44
N LEU A 379 5.44 20.70 3.68
CA LEU A 379 4.61 20.00 4.66
C LEU A 379 3.75 20.99 5.44
N SER A 380 2.44 20.72 5.50
CA SER A 380 1.50 21.44 6.36
C SER A 380 0.36 20.51 6.77
N GLU A 381 0.04 20.46 8.06
CA GLU A 381 -1.05 19.63 8.60
C GLU A 381 -0.94 18.14 8.16
N GLY A 382 0.29 17.61 8.14
CA GLY A 382 0.58 16.25 7.70
C GLY A 382 0.44 16.00 6.20
N LYS A 383 0.28 17.05 5.37
CA LYS A 383 0.14 16.92 3.92
C LYS A 383 1.27 17.62 3.19
N TRP A 384 1.82 16.92 2.20
CA TRP A 384 2.81 17.43 1.27
C TRP A 384 2.12 18.09 0.10
N LYS A 385 2.65 19.25 -0.29
CA LYS A 385 2.22 19.99 -1.46
C LYS A 385 3.43 20.38 -2.28
N CYS A 386 3.44 20.06 -3.57
CA CYS A 386 4.45 20.57 -4.48
C CYS A 386 4.27 22.10 -4.61
N ILE A 387 5.31 22.86 -4.28
CA ILE A 387 5.34 24.32 -4.37
C ILE A 387 6.31 24.82 -5.45
N PHE A 388 7.05 23.90 -6.07
CA PHE A 388 7.93 24.18 -7.20
C PHE A 388 8.12 22.89 -8.01
N SER A 389 7.72 22.89 -9.28
CA SER A 389 7.97 21.78 -10.21
C SER A 389 8.89 22.22 -11.34
N GLY A 390 10.19 22.05 -11.16
CA GLY A 390 11.23 22.41 -12.13
C GLY A 390 11.64 21.25 -13.03
N ASN A 391 11.87 21.53 -14.31
CA ASN A 391 12.47 20.57 -15.25
C ASN A 391 13.61 21.22 -16.05
N GLU A 392 14.71 20.47 -16.21
CA GLU A 392 15.86 20.76 -17.07
C GLU A 392 15.97 19.64 -18.13
N CYS A 393 15.58 19.94 -19.37
CA CYS A 393 15.46 18.95 -20.44
C CYS A 393 16.30 19.35 -21.67
N ALA A 394 17.04 18.40 -22.23
CA ALA A 394 17.72 18.54 -23.51
C ALA A 394 16.92 17.84 -24.62
N ASN A 395 16.79 18.49 -25.79
CA ASN A 395 16.12 17.86 -26.94
C ASN A 395 16.92 16.65 -27.47
N ASP A 396 18.24 16.73 -27.38
CA ASP A 396 19.17 15.62 -27.62
C ASP A 396 19.88 15.29 -26.29
N PRO A 397 19.67 14.10 -25.72
CA PRO A 397 20.24 13.71 -24.43
C PRO A 397 21.78 13.60 -24.44
N TYR A 398 22.42 13.70 -25.61
CA TYR A 398 23.88 13.73 -25.78
C TYR A 398 24.44 15.14 -26.04
N ASN A 399 23.58 16.15 -26.17
CA ASN A 399 23.98 17.54 -26.39
C ASN A 399 23.84 18.36 -25.10
N TRP A 400 24.94 18.51 -24.38
CA TRP A 400 25.00 19.18 -23.08
C TRP A 400 24.84 20.72 -23.15
N ASP A 401 24.78 21.29 -24.35
CA ASP A 401 24.64 22.74 -24.56
C ASP A 401 23.19 23.17 -24.88
N ASP A 402 22.23 22.24 -25.02
CA ASP A 402 20.85 22.48 -25.47
C ASP A 402 19.80 22.18 -24.39
N PHE A 403 20.01 22.71 -23.17
CA PHE A 403 19.07 22.54 -22.07
C PHE A 403 18.00 23.64 -22.05
N HIS A 404 16.75 23.19 -21.93
CA HIS A 404 15.56 23.99 -21.72
C HIS A 404 15.11 23.87 -20.27
N TYR A 405 14.67 24.97 -19.69
CA TYR A 405 14.25 25.05 -18.30
C TYR A 405 12.78 25.39 -18.25
N SER A 406 12.03 24.76 -17.36
CA SER A 406 10.62 25.09 -17.15
C SER A 406 10.24 24.97 -15.68
N ILE A 407 9.28 25.80 -15.26
CA ILE A 407 8.65 25.73 -13.93
C ILE A 407 7.16 25.58 -14.17
N ASP A 408 6.55 24.57 -13.56
CA ASP A 408 5.12 24.25 -13.69
C ASP A 408 4.70 24.13 -15.17
N GLY A 409 5.58 23.52 -15.98
CA GLY A 409 5.39 23.35 -17.43
C GLY A 409 5.59 24.61 -18.27
N ILE A 410 5.92 25.75 -17.67
CA ILE A 410 6.14 27.02 -18.38
C ILE A 410 7.64 27.20 -18.61
N GLU A 411 8.05 27.25 -19.88
CA GLU A 411 9.45 27.46 -20.27
C GLU A 411 9.96 28.83 -19.79
N ILE A 412 11.16 28.83 -19.23
CA ILE A 412 11.84 29.99 -18.66
C ILE A 412 13.33 29.92 -18.97
N ASP A 413 14.04 31.04 -18.88
CA ASP A 413 15.50 31.04 -19.02
C ASP A 413 16.19 30.45 -17.77
N LYS A 414 17.39 29.91 -17.99
CA LYS A 414 18.23 29.28 -16.96
C LYS A 414 18.46 30.17 -15.73
N GLN A 415 18.67 31.47 -15.92
CA GLN A 415 18.98 32.35 -14.79
C GLN A 415 17.75 32.53 -13.91
N SER A 416 16.60 32.85 -14.52
CA SER A 416 15.33 33.00 -13.80
C SER A 416 14.89 31.69 -13.12
N TYR A 417 15.22 30.53 -13.71
CA TYR A 417 14.95 29.22 -13.10
C TYR A 417 15.64 29.08 -11.73
N TYR A 418 16.97 29.24 -11.69
CA TYR A 418 17.72 29.08 -10.44
C TYR A 418 17.50 30.22 -9.44
N GLU A 419 17.19 31.44 -9.91
CA GLU A 419 16.79 32.54 -9.02
C GLU A 419 15.50 32.20 -8.25
N LYS A 420 14.48 31.67 -8.94
CA LYS A 420 13.23 31.24 -8.31
C LYS A 420 13.40 30.02 -7.42
N LEU A 421 14.16 29.01 -7.86
CA LEU A 421 14.46 27.84 -7.03
C LEU A 421 15.14 28.27 -5.72
N ASN A 422 16.16 29.12 -5.79
CA ASN A 422 16.91 29.55 -4.61
C ASN A 422 16.13 30.53 -3.70
N GLU A 423 15.11 31.20 -4.22
CA GLU A 423 14.16 31.99 -3.41
C GLU A 423 13.29 31.09 -2.53
N ILE A 424 12.86 29.95 -3.06
CA ILE A 424 11.97 29.00 -2.38
C ILE A 424 12.77 28.03 -1.49
N TYR A 425 13.89 27.50 -2.01
CA TYR A 425 14.71 26.52 -1.33
C TYR A 425 16.21 26.86 -1.45
N ASN A 426 16.76 27.45 -0.39
CA ASN A 426 18.19 27.74 -0.33
C ASN A 426 18.96 26.47 0.08
N GLN A 427 19.49 25.74 -0.90
CA GLN A 427 20.25 24.50 -0.69
C GLN A 427 21.46 24.67 0.26
N ASN A 428 22.01 25.88 0.43
CA ASN A 428 23.11 26.08 1.40
C ASN A 428 22.64 25.99 2.86
N SER A 429 21.32 26.03 3.09
CA SER A 429 20.70 25.90 4.40
C SER A 429 20.15 24.50 4.64
N SER A 430 20.34 23.56 3.69
CA SER A 430 19.80 22.22 3.82
C SER A 430 20.68 21.31 4.66
N THR A 431 20.01 20.41 5.35
CA THR A 431 20.62 19.30 6.09
C THR A 431 20.57 18.06 5.20
N GLN A 432 21.69 17.36 5.05
CA GLN A 432 21.67 16.02 4.44
C GLN A 432 21.14 15.00 5.47
N SER A 433 20.29 14.09 5.02
CA SER A 433 19.58 13.08 5.84
C SER A 433 20.50 12.25 6.75
N SER A 434 21.78 12.11 6.41
CA SER A 434 22.78 11.34 7.16
C SER A 434 23.22 11.93 8.51
N SER A 435 22.59 13.01 9.01
CA SER A 435 23.08 13.79 10.15
C SER A 435 22.22 13.75 11.42
N GLN A 436 21.12 13.00 11.44
CA GLN A 436 20.21 12.91 12.62
C GLN A 436 19.94 11.45 13.04
N ALA A 437 19.17 11.26 14.12
CA ALA A 437 18.98 9.99 14.84
C ALA A 437 18.68 8.82 13.89
N TYR A 438 19.73 8.06 13.62
CA TYR A 438 19.74 6.95 12.68
C TYR A 438 19.62 5.65 13.47
N TYR A 439 18.70 4.81 13.05
CA TYR A 439 18.43 3.51 13.67
C TYR A 439 18.80 2.43 12.65
N ASP A 440 19.71 1.55 13.05
CA ASP A 440 20.32 0.54 12.17
C ASP A 440 19.34 -0.57 11.78
N ASN A 441 18.25 -0.72 12.54
CA ASN A 441 17.28 -1.81 12.36
C ASN A 441 15.90 -1.47 12.97
N LYS A 442 14.93 -2.33 12.64
CA LYS A 442 13.54 -2.27 13.11
C LYS A 442 13.42 -2.36 14.63
N GLU A 443 14.20 -3.19 15.29
CA GLU A 443 14.11 -3.37 16.75
C GLU A 443 14.49 -2.08 17.49
N GLU A 444 15.52 -1.38 17.04
CA GLU A 444 16.03 -0.16 17.68
C GLU A 444 15.02 0.99 17.61
N ILE A 445 14.42 1.22 16.44
CA ILE A 445 13.39 2.26 16.30
C ILE A 445 12.13 1.90 17.09
N LEU A 446 11.73 0.62 17.13
CA LEU A 446 10.57 0.19 17.93
C LEU A 446 10.80 0.37 19.43
N GLU A 447 12.03 0.12 19.93
CA GLU A 447 12.39 0.40 21.32
C GLU A 447 12.23 1.90 21.63
N TYR A 448 12.73 2.77 20.76
CA TYR A 448 12.57 4.22 20.92
C TYR A 448 11.10 4.66 20.94
N LEU A 449 10.28 4.15 20.02
CA LEU A 449 8.86 4.54 19.93
C LEU A 449 8.02 3.99 21.09
N SER A 450 8.51 2.98 21.81
CA SER A 450 7.81 2.37 22.97
C SER A 450 7.94 3.15 24.29
N HIS A 451 8.84 4.13 24.34
CA HIS A 451 9.08 5.04 25.46
C HIS A 451 8.56 6.44 25.13
#